data_AF-A0A5N6G760-F1
#
_entry.id   AF-A0A5N6G760-F1
#
_cell.length_a   1.000
_cell.length_b   1.000
_cell.length_c   1.000
_cell.angle_alpha   90.00
_cell.angle_beta   90.00
_cell.angle_gamma   90.00
#
_symmetry.space_group_name_H-M   'P 1'
#
loop_
_entity.id
_entity.type
_entity.pdbx_description
1 polymer ?
#
loop_
_entity_poly.entity_id
_entity_poly.type
_entity_poly.pdbx_seq_one_letter_code
_entity_poly.pdbx_strand_id
1 'polypeptide(L)'
;MVVPHIKDVFVAGTVVGTTYDELIKSITLSNTTFFSQLPKLFKQIPAANISAIQLDWQPIGADCMQASEAKGGNALGLDSSKIYLCYAEVVKWIGSTYGDIVAL
;
A
#
# COMPACT_ATOMS: atom_id res chain seq x y z
N MET A 1 17.20 8.87 5.11
CA MET A 1 17.14 9.42 6.49
C MET A 1 16.60 8.32 7.39
N VAL A 2 17.27 8.01 8.49
CA VAL A 2 16.77 7.08 9.53
C VAL A 2 16.24 7.93 10.68
N VAL A 3 14.98 7.73 11.08
CA VAL A 3 14.37 8.50 12.18
C VAL A 3 14.40 7.65 13.45
N PRO A 4 15.04 8.12 14.53
CA PRO A 4 15.09 7.39 15.79
C PRO A 4 13.69 7.11 16.35
N HIS A 5 13.52 5.93 16.93
CA HIS A 5 12.30 5.51 17.62
C HIS A 5 11.02 5.52 16.75
N ILE A 6 11.16 5.49 15.43
CA ILE A 6 10.03 5.22 14.54
C ILE A 6 9.62 3.76 14.66
N LYS A 7 8.30 3.58 14.70
CA LYS A 7 7.60 2.31 14.47
C LYS A 7 6.68 2.50 13.28
N ASP A 8 6.42 1.40 12.58
CA ASP A 8 5.54 1.41 11.43
C ASP A 8 4.70 0.13 11.34
N VAL A 9 3.55 0.30 10.71
CA VAL A 9 2.83 -0.79 10.05
C VAL A 9 2.93 -0.51 8.57
N PHE A 10 3.42 -1.50 7.84
CA PHE A 10 3.59 -1.47 6.40
C PHE A 10 2.80 -2.64 5.82
N VAL A 11 1.78 -2.34 5.01
CA VAL A 11 1.01 -3.33 4.27
C VAL A 11 1.20 -3.04 2.80
N ALA A 12 1.53 -4.04 2.00
CA ALA A 12 1.61 -3.89 0.56
C ALA A 12 0.84 -5.02 -0.13
N GLY A 13 0.35 -4.71 -1.32
CA GLY A 13 -0.38 -5.67 -2.13
C GLY A 13 -0.45 -5.25 -3.58
N THR A 14 -1.20 -6.03 -4.35
CA THR A 14 -1.39 -5.81 -5.77
C THR A 14 -2.86 -5.97 -6.11
N VAL A 15 -3.41 -4.99 -6.81
CA VAL A 15 -4.70 -5.09 -7.48
C VAL A 15 -4.46 -5.57 -8.90
N VAL A 16 -5.26 -6.54 -9.33
CA VAL A 16 -5.24 -7.10 -10.68
C VAL A 16 -6.59 -6.83 -11.33
N GLY A 17 -6.56 -6.29 -12.54
CA GLY A 17 -7.75 -6.03 -13.35
C GLY A 17 -7.53 -6.39 -14.81
N THR A 18 -8.62 -6.39 -15.55
CA THR A 18 -8.64 -6.49 -17.03
C THR A 18 -9.07 -5.16 -17.67
N THR A 19 -9.68 -4.28 -16.89
CA THR A 19 -10.11 -2.94 -17.33
C THR A 19 -9.73 -1.87 -16.31
N TYR A 20 -9.66 -0.61 -16.74
CA TYR A 20 -9.41 0.51 -15.83
C TYR A 20 -10.55 0.72 -14.82
N ASP A 21 -11.79 0.41 -15.17
CA ASP A 21 -12.93 0.54 -14.25
C ASP A 21 -12.82 -0.42 -13.05
N GLU A 22 -12.33 -1.65 -13.28
CA GLU A 22 -12.04 -2.61 -12.20
C GLU A 22 -10.95 -2.10 -11.26
N LEU A 23 -9.92 -1.44 -11.81
CA LEU A 23 -8.87 -0.82 -11.01
C LEU A 23 -9.40 0.36 -10.20
N ILE A 24 -10.14 1.27 -10.83
CA ILE A 24 -10.73 2.44 -10.16
C ILE A 24 -11.65 2.01 -9.02
N LYS A 25 -12.48 0.97 -9.24
CA LYS A 25 -13.34 0.42 -8.20
C LYS A 25 -12.53 -0.10 -7.00
N SER A 26 -11.45 -0.83 -7.27
CA SER A 26 -10.59 -1.39 -6.22
C SER A 26 -9.81 -0.31 -5.45
N ILE A 27 -9.28 0.70 -6.16
CA ILE A 27 -8.64 1.87 -5.55
C ILE A 27 -9.63 2.61 -4.67
N THR A 28 -10.83 2.87 -5.17
CA THR A 28 -11.88 3.60 -4.43
C THR A 28 -12.26 2.87 -3.15
N LEU A 29 -12.44 1.54 -3.21
CA LEU A 29 -12.76 0.73 -2.05
C LEU A 29 -11.61 0.75 -1.02
N SER A 30 -10.38 0.57 -1.47
CA SER A 30 -9.19 0.55 -0.61
C SER A 30 -8.97 1.90 0.07
N ASN A 31 -8.99 3.00 -0.71
CA ASN A 31 -8.88 4.36 -0.20
C ASN A 31 -9.98 4.65 0.83
N THR A 32 -11.24 4.35 0.49
CA THR A 32 -12.38 4.58 1.39
C THR A 32 -12.22 3.81 2.69
N THR A 33 -11.83 2.55 2.61
CA THR A 33 -11.61 1.69 3.78
C THR A 33 -10.49 2.24 4.65
N PHE A 34 -9.32 2.50 4.07
CA PHE A 34 -8.16 3.04 4.78
C PHE A 34 -8.46 4.37 5.46
N PHE A 35 -8.96 5.36 4.72
CA PHE A 35 -9.25 6.69 5.26
C PHE A 35 -10.37 6.67 6.30
N SER A 36 -11.33 5.74 6.21
CA SER A 36 -12.38 5.60 7.22
C SER A 36 -11.88 5.13 8.58
N GLN A 37 -10.71 4.47 8.65
CA GLN A 37 -10.13 4.01 9.91
C GLN A 37 -9.25 5.06 10.59
N LEU A 38 -8.73 6.06 9.85
CA LEU A 38 -7.85 7.09 10.43
C LEU A 38 -8.43 7.82 11.65
N PRO A 39 -9.74 8.16 11.72
CA PRO A 39 -10.31 8.75 12.93
C PRO A 39 -10.15 7.88 14.18
N LYS A 40 -10.15 6.55 14.06
CA LYS A 40 -9.91 5.65 15.19
C LYS A 40 -8.45 5.66 15.62
N LEU A 41 -7.52 5.75 14.67
CA LEU A 41 -6.09 5.88 14.93
C LEU A 41 -5.78 7.19 15.66
N PHE A 42 -6.31 8.32 15.17
CA PHE A 42 -6.07 9.65 15.75
C PHE A 42 -6.60 9.83 17.18
N LYS A 43 -7.59 9.01 17.59
CA LYS A 43 -8.05 8.98 18.98
C LYS A 43 -7.08 8.30 19.93
N GLN A 44 -6.19 7.47 19.40
CA GLN A 44 -5.31 6.61 20.19
C GLN A 44 -3.85 7.09 20.17
N ILE A 45 -3.41 7.69 19.07
CA ILE A 45 -2.06 8.24 18.92
C ILE A 45 -2.15 9.76 18.79
N PRO A 46 -1.48 10.54 19.67
CA PRO A 46 -1.40 11.98 19.52
C PRO A 46 -0.85 12.37 18.15
N ALA A 47 -1.45 13.38 17.50
CA ALA A 47 -1.04 13.80 16.16
C ALA A 47 0.45 14.18 16.08
N ALA A 48 1.02 14.77 17.15
CA ALA A 48 2.44 15.11 17.26
C ALA A 48 3.38 13.88 17.19
N ASN A 49 2.86 12.68 17.46
CA ASN A 49 3.62 11.44 17.41
C ASN A 49 3.43 10.69 16.09
N ILE A 50 2.58 11.18 15.17
CA ILE A 50 2.40 10.59 13.85
C ILE A 50 3.40 11.24 12.89
N SER A 51 4.32 10.45 12.35
CA SER A 51 5.36 10.94 11.44
C SER A 51 4.91 10.90 9.97
N ALA A 52 4.12 9.90 9.58
CA ALA A 52 3.59 9.78 8.23
C ALA A 52 2.37 8.86 8.19
N ILE A 53 1.43 9.17 7.31
CA ILE A 53 0.35 8.29 6.88
C ILE A 53 0.31 8.37 5.36
N GLN A 54 0.49 7.23 4.69
CA GLN A 54 0.58 7.17 3.24
C GLN A 54 -0.19 5.97 2.71
N LEU A 55 -0.83 6.15 1.57
CA LEU A 55 -1.39 5.09 0.74
C LEU A 55 -0.95 5.40 -0.69
N ASP A 56 0.12 4.73 -1.10
CA ASP A 56 0.78 4.95 -2.37
C ASP A 56 0.33 3.90 -3.38
N TRP A 57 0.12 4.32 -4.63
CA TRP A 57 -0.30 3.46 -5.73
C TRP A 57 0.73 3.57 -6.85
N GLN A 58 1.18 2.44 -7.38
CA GLN A 58 2.19 2.41 -8.43
C GLN A 58 1.88 1.34 -9.49
N PRO A 59 1.74 1.73 -10.77
CA PRO A 59 1.57 0.75 -11.85
C PRO A 59 2.84 -0.05 -12.04
N ILE A 60 2.69 -1.33 -12.42
CA ILE A 60 3.83 -2.11 -12.92
C ILE A 60 4.19 -1.58 -14.30
N GLY A 61 5.44 -1.14 -14.47
CA GLY A 61 5.93 -0.54 -15.71
C GLY A 61 5.88 -1.50 -16.90
N ALA A 62 5.69 -0.94 -18.10
CA ALA A 62 5.60 -1.70 -19.35
C ALA A 62 6.81 -2.60 -19.58
N ASP A 63 8.02 -2.16 -19.23
CA ASP A 63 9.25 -2.94 -19.38
C ASP A 63 9.22 -4.24 -18.55
N CYS A 64 8.63 -4.21 -17.35
CA CYS A 64 8.45 -5.40 -16.52
C CYS A 64 7.46 -6.38 -17.16
N MET A 65 6.40 -5.87 -17.79
CA MET A 65 5.40 -6.70 -18.49
C MET A 65 6.00 -7.34 -19.75
N GLN A 66 6.70 -6.56 -20.57
CA GLN A 66 7.37 -7.05 -21.78
C GLN A 66 8.46 -8.08 -21.45
N ALA A 67 9.26 -7.84 -20.41
CA ALA A 67 10.23 -8.81 -19.94
C ALA A 67 9.59 -10.12 -19.46
N SER A 68 8.35 -10.06 -18.94
CA SER A 68 7.58 -11.24 -18.54
C SER A 68 7.17 -12.08 -19.75
N GLU A 69 6.63 -11.47 -20.79
CA GLU A 69 6.24 -12.18 -22.01
C GLU A 69 7.45 -12.84 -22.70
N ALA A 70 8.55 -12.10 -22.84
CA ALA A 70 9.74 -12.55 -23.58
C ALA A 70 10.42 -13.80 -22.98
N LYS A 71 10.19 -14.07 -21.69
CA LYS A 71 10.77 -15.23 -20.98
C LYS A 71 9.80 -16.41 -20.86
N GLY A 72 8.57 -16.31 -21.41
CA GLY A 72 7.49 -17.27 -21.15
C GLY A 72 6.91 -17.16 -19.73
N GLY A 73 7.01 -15.96 -19.13
CA GLY A 73 6.75 -15.64 -17.73
C GLY A 73 7.98 -14.97 -17.07
N ASN A 74 7.81 -13.98 -16.18
CA ASN A 74 8.92 -13.49 -15.33
C ASN A 74 8.98 -14.20 -13.97
N ALA A 75 10.05 -13.93 -13.21
CA ALA A 75 10.21 -14.37 -11.82
C ALA A 75 9.12 -13.86 -10.86
N LEU A 76 8.30 -12.88 -11.25
CA LEU A 76 7.18 -12.31 -10.50
C LEU A 76 5.82 -12.92 -10.87
N GLY A 77 5.75 -13.79 -11.90
CA GLY A 77 4.52 -14.49 -12.31
C GLY A 77 3.42 -13.61 -12.93
N LEU A 78 3.78 -12.54 -13.66
CA LEU A 78 2.80 -11.60 -14.23
C LEU A 78 2.24 -12.05 -15.59
N ASP A 79 0.94 -11.82 -15.80
CA ASP A 79 0.17 -12.09 -17.03
C ASP A 79 -0.06 -10.80 -17.82
N SER A 80 0.50 -10.70 -19.01
CA SER A 80 0.43 -9.49 -19.84
C SER A 80 -0.96 -9.15 -20.38
N SER A 81 -1.92 -10.07 -20.29
CA SER A 81 -3.33 -9.77 -20.57
C SER A 81 -4.02 -9.00 -19.43
N LYS A 82 -3.33 -8.79 -18.30
CA LYS A 82 -3.84 -8.10 -17.11
C LYS A 82 -3.16 -6.75 -16.89
N ILE A 83 -3.82 -5.92 -16.11
CA ILE A 83 -3.32 -4.65 -15.61
C ILE A 83 -3.06 -4.81 -14.11
N TYR A 84 -1.85 -4.44 -13.67
CA TYR A 84 -1.41 -4.57 -12.29
C TYR A 84 -1.15 -3.20 -11.68
N LEU A 85 -1.66 -3.00 -10.47
CA LEU A 85 -1.39 -1.82 -9.67
C LEU A 85 -0.93 -2.27 -8.28
N CYS A 86 0.32 -1.98 -7.95
CA CYS A 86 0.84 -2.20 -6.61
C CYS A 86 0.38 -1.08 -5.70
N TYR A 87 0.18 -1.39 -4.42
CA TYR A 87 -0.08 -0.40 -3.40
C TYR A 87 0.73 -0.66 -2.14
N ALA A 88 0.99 0.40 -1.40
CA ALA A 88 1.59 0.35 -0.08
C ALA A 88 0.85 1.30 0.88
N GLU A 89 0.42 0.75 2.00
CA GLU A 89 -0.17 1.47 3.13
C GLU A 89 0.87 1.57 4.23
N VAL A 90 1.08 2.78 4.74
CA VAL A 90 2.08 3.07 5.75
C VAL A 90 1.49 3.98 6.81
N VAL A 91 1.61 3.54 8.06
CA VAL A 91 1.39 4.39 9.24
C VAL A 91 2.69 4.37 10.04
N LYS A 92 3.34 5.52 10.17
CA LYS A 92 4.57 5.71 10.95
C LYS A 92 4.31 6.59 12.15
N TRP A 93 4.80 6.17 13.30
CA TRP A 93 4.69 6.93 14.54
C TRP A 93 5.97 6.86 15.38
N ILE A 94 6.10 7.80 16.31
CA ILE A 94 7.21 7.92 17.24
C ILE A 94 6.79 7.34 18.59
N GLY A 95 7.64 6.49 19.16
CA GLY A 95 7.44 5.92 20.50
C GLY A 95 6.91 4.48 20.47
N SER A 96 7.37 3.66 21.42
CA SER A 96 7.10 2.22 21.48
C SER A 96 5.78 1.84 22.14
N THR A 97 5.09 2.77 22.78
CA THR A 97 3.89 2.51 23.60
C THR A 97 2.63 2.23 22.79
N TYR A 98 2.65 2.45 21.48
CA TYR A 98 1.47 2.32 20.61
C TYR A 98 1.50 1.05 19.76
N GLY A 99 2.48 0.16 19.94
CA GLY A 99 2.61 -1.07 19.11
C GLY A 99 1.32 -1.88 19.03
N ASP A 100 0.68 -2.11 20.18
CA ASP A 100 -0.55 -2.91 20.29
C ASP A 100 -1.81 -2.20 19.76
N ILE A 101 -1.73 -0.89 19.51
CA ILE A 101 -2.83 -0.09 18.97
C ILE A 101 -2.89 -0.19 17.45
N VAL A 102 -1.73 -0.36 16.80
CA VAL A 102 -1.60 -0.37 15.34
C VAL A 102 -1.43 -1.80 14.80
N ALA A 103 -1.03 -2.76 15.64
CA ALA A 103 -1.02 -4.17 15.28
C ALA A 103 -2.44 -4.70 15.08
N LEU A 104 -2.67 -5.34 13.93
CA LEU A 104 -3.87 -6.12 13.60
C LEU A 104 -3.95 -7.40 14.44
#